data_AF-A0A537HGC3-F1
#
_entry.id   AF-A0A537HGC3-F1
#
_cell.length_a   1.000
_cell.length_b   1.000
_cell.length_c   1.000
_cell.angle_alpha   90.00
_cell.angle_beta   90.00
_cell.angle_gamma   90.00
#
_symmetry.space_group_name_H-M   'P 1'
#
loop_
_entity.id
_entity.type
_entity.pdbx_description
1 polymer ?
#
loop_
_entity_poly.entity_id
_entity_poly.type
_entity_poly.pdbx_seq_one_letter_code
_entity_poly.pdbx_strand_id
1 'polypeptide(L)'
;MESRVDSGLEIRRILLLTRLKDVSKGMTLPQLVKDCGKVSGWNIPGKTAWEVVQHVVQTLIDDKLVSLGTKFVVTVRGREYLEDPLKWRIDDRTTEELADNMFWKEIYDVFDKAYRRLKSRIPR
;
A
#
# COMPACT_ATOMS: atom_id res chain seq x y z
N MET A 1 -0.69 -26.15 8.71
CA MET A 1 -1.24 -24.87 9.20
C MET A 1 -0.98 -23.87 8.09
N GLU A 2 -1.92 -23.72 7.16
CA GLU A 2 -1.80 -22.76 6.07
C GLU A 2 -1.68 -21.38 6.71
N SER A 3 -0.50 -20.76 6.63
CA SER A 3 -0.39 -19.35 6.93
C SER A 3 -1.36 -18.68 5.97
N ARG A 4 -2.50 -18.19 6.47
CA ARG A 4 -3.36 -17.30 5.70
C ARG A 4 -2.46 -16.15 5.27
N VAL A 5 -1.98 -16.22 4.03
CA VAL A 5 -1.32 -15.10 3.37
C VAL A 5 -2.35 -13.99 3.47
N ASP A 6 -1.98 -12.92 4.17
CA ASP A 6 -2.84 -11.75 4.35
C ASP A 6 -3.14 -11.19 2.96
N SER A 7 -4.29 -11.56 2.40
CA SER A 7 -4.80 -11.12 1.10
C SER A 7 -4.78 -9.59 1.01
N GLY A 8 -5.09 -8.91 2.12
CA GLY A 8 -5.04 -7.46 2.20
C GLY A 8 -3.63 -6.83 2.29
N LEU A 9 -2.54 -7.62 2.34
CA LEU A 9 -1.20 -7.08 2.57
C LEU A 9 -0.74 -6.15 1.44
N GLU A 10 -0.88 -6.57 0.19
CA GLU A 10 -0.42 -5.77 -0.95
C GLU A 10 -1.17 -4.45 -1.06
N ILE A 11 -2.45 -4.51 -0.70
CA ILE A 11 -3.33 -3.37 -0.65
C ILE A 11 -2.91 -2.39 0.45
N ARG A 12 -2.59 -2.88 1.66
CA ARG A 12 -2.03 -2.06 2.74
C ARG A 12 -0.69 -1.44 2.35
N ARG A 13 0.15 -2.17 1.60
CA ARG A 13 1.43 -1.69 1.05
C ARG A 13 1.22 -0.52 0.10
N ILE A 14 0.30 -0.63 -0.86
CA ILE A 14 -0.04 0.43 -1.83
C ILE A 14 -0.54 1.69 -1.11
N LEU A 15 -1.44 1.54 -0.13
CA LEU A 15 -1.95 2.67 0.63
C LEU A 15 -0.85 3.39 1.41
N LEU A 16 -0.04 2.63 2.14
CA LEU A 16 1.02 3.21 2.96
C LEU A 16 2.04 3.93 2.07
N LEU A 17 2.41 3.34 0.93
CA LEU A 17 3.25 3.98 -0.07
C LEU A 17 2.63 5.27 -0.62
N THR A 18 1.34 5.26 -0.93
CA THR A 18 0.62 6.45 -1.43
C THR A 18 0.66 7.56 -0.39
N ARG A 19 0.40 7.23 0.89
CA ARG A 19 0.48 8.19 1.98
C ARG A 19 1.90 8.76 2.15
N LEU A 20 2.92 7.93 2.09
CA LEU A 20 4.32 8.36 2.18
C LEU A 20 4.75 9.21 0.98
N LYS A 21 4.21 8.96 -0.22
CA LYS A 21 4.48 9.74 -1.42
C LYS A 21 4.03 11.19 -1.29
N ASP A 22 2.90 11.42 -0.64
CA ASP A 22 2.33 12.76 -0.47
C ASP A 22 3.00 13.58 0.65
N VAL A 23 3.83 12.95 1.49
CA VAL A 23 4.52 13.61 2.61
C VAL A 23 6.02 13.70 2.33
N SER A 24 6.45 14.83 1.75
CA SER A 24 7.84 15.06 1.31
C SER A 24 8.90 14.92 2.41
N LYS A 25 8.54 15.15 3.68
CA LYS A 25 9.44 15.03 4.84
C LYS A 25 9.45 13.64 5.49
N GLY A 26 8.71 12.68 4.93
CA GLY A 26 8.51 11.36 5.53
C GLY A 26 7.66 11.38 6.82
N MET A 27 7.40 10.19 7.36
CA MET A 27 6.56 9.98 8.53
C MET A 27 7.24 9.08 9.58
N THR A 28 6.90 9.25 10.85
CA THR A 28 7.31 8.34 11.93
C THR A 28 6.34 7.17 12.06
N LEU A 29 6.75 6.08 12.73
CA LEU A 29 5.88 4.93 12.97
C LEU A 29 4.58 5.33 13.70
N PRO A 30 4.59 6.15 14.78
CA PRO A 30 3.35 6.61 15.40
C PRO A 30 2.44 7.42 14.47
N GLN A 31 3.00 8.23 13.57
CA GLN A 31 2.20 8.97 12.59
C GLN A 31 1.55 8.01 11.58
N LEU A 32 2.29 7.00 11.12
CA LEU A 32 1.74 5.96 10.24
C LEU A 32 0.64 5.17 10.93
N VAL A 33 0.84 4.73 12.17
CA VAL A 33 -0.17 4.01 12.96
C VAL A 33 -1.44 4.85 13.14
N LYS A 34 -1.29 6.14 13.47
CA LYS A 34 -2.42 7.06 13.62
C LYS A 34 -3.21 7.24 12.32
N ASP A 35 -2.53 7.37 11.18
CA ASP A 35 -3.19 7.61 9.90
C ASP A 35 -3.78 6.32 9.32
N CYS A 36 -3.05 5.20 9.35
CA CYS A 36 -3.52 3.92 8.86
C CYS A 36 -4.68 3.36 9.69
N GLY A 37 -4.67 3.59 11.01
CA GLY A 37 -5.76 3.16 11.90
C GLY A 37 -7.12 3.84 11.63
N LYS A 38 -7.15 4.92 10.83
CA LYS A 38 -8.39 5.58 10.38
C LYS A 38 -8.97 4.95 9.11
N VAL A 39 -8.20 4.11 8.42
CA VAL A 39 -8.63 3.48 7.17
C VAL A 39 -9.47 2.25 7.50
N SER A 40 -10.72 2.24 7.02
CA SER A 40 -11.60 1.07 7.18
C SER A 40 -10.97 -0.15 6.50
N GLY A 41 -11.00 -1.32 7.16
CA GLY A 41 -10.38 -2.54 6.66
C GLY A 41 -8.86 -2.65 6.90
N TRP A 42 -8.21 -1.63 7.48
CA TRP A 42 -6.78 -1.72 7.83
C TRP A 42 -6.51 -2.74 8.92
N ASN A 43 -7.35 -2.79 9.96
CA ASN A 43 -7.14 -3.63 11.12
C ASN A 43 -7.39 -5.11 10.81
N ILE A 44 -6.57 -5.97 11.38
CA ILE A 44 -6.69 -7.43 11.25
C ILE A 44 -7.17 -7.97 12.60
N PRO A 45 -8.23 -8.79 12.66
CA PRO A 45 -8.68 -9.41 13.90
C PRO A 45 -7.53 -10.12 14.62
N GLY A 46 -7.36 -9.83 15.91
CA GLY A 46 -6.28 -10.40 16.73
C GLY A 46 -4.92 -9.72 16.58
N LYS A 47 -4.79 -8.64 15.81
CA LYS A 47 -3.58 -7.80 15.73
C LYS A 47 -3.89 -6.35 16.07
N THR A 48 -2.95 -5.68 16.72
CA THR A 48 -2.99 -4.24 16.96
C THR A 48 -2.65 -3.47 15.67
N ALA A 49 -3.14 -2.24 15.55
CA ALA A 49 -2.79 -1.36 14.42
C ALA A 49 -1.27 -1.15 14.31
N TRP A 50 -0.56 -1.14 15.45
CA TRP A 50 0.90 -1.03 15.49
C TRP A 50 1.56 -2.24 14.81
N GLU A 51 1.18 -3.46 15.19
CA GLU A 51 1.73 -4.69 14.62
C GLU A 51 1.47 -4.78 13.11
N VAL A 52 0.26 -4.41 12.67
CA VAL A 52 -0.10 -4.42 11.24
C VAL A 52 0.76 -3.40 10.48
N VAL A 53 0.86 -2.16 10.94
CA VAL A 53 1.66 -1.13 10.26
C VAL A 53 3.14 -1.50 10.26
N GLN A 54 3.67 -1.97 11.38
CA GLN A 54 5.07 -2.38 11.46
C GLN A 54 5.38 -3.51 10.47
N HIS A 55 4.49 -4.50 10.36
CA HIS A 55 4.63 -5.58 9.39
C HIS A 55 4.62 -5.06 7.95
N VAL A 56 3.62 -4.25 7.58
CA VAL A 56 3.49 -3.67 6.23
C VAL A 56 4.73 -2.85 5.87
N VAL A 57 5.17 -1.95 6.76
CA VAL A 57 6.36 -1.12 6.55
C VAL A 57 7.62 -1.96 6.38
N GLN A 58 7.78 -3.02 7.18
CA GLN A 58 8.93 -3.91 7.05
C GLN A 58 8.98 -4.55 5.66
N THR A 59 7.85 -5.06 5.16
CA THR A 59 7.82 -5.66 3.81
C THR A 59 8.16 -4.65 2.71
N LEU A 60 7.81 -3.37 2.89
CA LEU A 60 8.15 -2.31 1.94
C LEU A 60 9.65 -1.95 1.99
N ILE A 61 10.26 -2.04 3.16
CA ILE A 61 11.71 -1.85 3.34
C ILE A 61 12.47 -3.01 2.70
N ASP A 62 12.01 -4.24 2.93
CA ASP A 62 12.63 -5.44 2.37
C ASP A 62 12.67 -5.38 0.83
N ASP A 63 11.60 -4.86 0.21
CA ASP A 63 11.52 -4.63 -1.25
C ASP A 63 12.18 -3.32 -1.73
N LYS A 64 12.79 -2.54 -0.82
CA LYS A 64 13.44 -1.24 -1.08
C LYS A 64 12.48 -0.16 -1.62
N LEU A 65 11.19 -0.27 -1.33
CA LEU A 65 10.16 0.71 -1.71
C LEU A 65 10.09 1.86 -0.71
N VAL A 66 10.44 1.59 0.55
CA VAL A 66 10.56 2.58 1.63
C VAL A 66 11.96 2.50 2.22
N SER A 67 12.54 3.66 2.56
CA SER A 67 13.78 3.74 3.33
C SER A 67 13.49 4.23 4.74
N LEU A 68 14.14 3.63 5.74
CA LEU A 68 14.13 4.10 7.12
C LEU A 68 15.41 4.90 7.41
N GLY A 69 15.25 6.21 7.65
CA GLY A 69 16.25 7.05 8.32
C GLY A 69 15.75 7.41 9.73
N THR A 70 15.62 8.70 10.04
CA THR A 70 14.84 9.17 11.20
C THR A 70 13.33 9.02 11.01
N LYS A 71 12.90 8.94 9.74
CA LYS A 71 11.52 8.79 9.29
C LYS A 71 11.47 7.82 8.11
N PHE A 72 10.30 7.26 7.86
CA PHE A 72 10.02 6.48 6.66
C PHE A 72 9.79 7.43 5.49
N VAL A 73 10.48 7.18 4.39
CA VAL A 73 10.39 7.97 3.15
C VAL A 73 10.25 7.02 1.98
N VAL A 74 9.41 7.37 1.01
CA VAL A 74 9.28 6.60 -0.22
C VAL A 74 10.54 6.76 -1.09
N THR A 75 11.09 5.65 -1.57
CA THR A 75 12.25 5.67 -2.46
C THR A 75 11.83 6.02 -3.89
N VAL A 76 12.80 6.24 -4.80
CA VAL A 76 12.52 6.35 -6.24
C VAL A 76 11.80 5.10 -6.73
N ARG A 77 12.30 3.91 -6.34
CA ARG A 77 11.68 2.62 -6.66
C ARG A 77 10.26 2.50 -6.13
N GLY A 78 10.00 2.98 -4.91
CA GLY A 78 8.64 3.02 -4.34
C GLY A 78 7.68 3.89 -5.15
N ARG A 79 8.16 5.02 -5.70
CA ARG A 79 7.36 5.85 -6.60
C ARG A 79 7.08 5.14 -7.93
N GLU A 80 8.10 4.54 -8.54
CA GLU A 80 7.94 3.76 -9.78
C GLU A 80 7.05 2.53 -9.59
N TYR A 81 7.03 1.95 -8.40
CA TYR A 81 6.14 0.86 -8.04
C TYR A 81 4.68 1.32 -8.01
N LEU A 82 4.40 2.49 -7.42
CA LEU A 82 3.05 3.08 -7.39
C LEU A 82 2.54 3.54 -8.76
N GLU A 83 3.44 3.81 -9.71
CA GLU A 83 3.06 4.30 -11.03
C GLU A 83 2.76 3.19 -12.04
N ASP A 84 3.05 1.94 -11.70
CA ASP A 84 2.91 0.78 -12.58
C ASP A 84 2.06 -0.31 -11.92
N PRO A 85 0.76 -0.42 -12.28
CA PRO A 85 -0.14 -1.39 -11.67
C PRO A 85 0.25 -2.83 -11.93
N LEU A 86 1.03 -3.09 -12.98
CA LEU A 86 1.51 -4.43 -13.31
C LEU A 86 2.54 -4.95 -12.30
N LYS A 87 3.13 -4.06 -11.49
CA LYS A 87 4.03 -4.45 -10.41
C LYS A 87 3.29 -4.86 -9.14
N TRP A 88 2.00 -4.56 -9.04
CA TRP A 88 1.19 -4.84 -7.85
C TRP A 88 0.77 -6.30 -7.82
N ARG A 89 0.99 -6.93 -6.66
CA ARG A 89 0.67 -8.34 -6.42
C ARG A 89 -0.75 -8.50 -5.88
N ILE A 90 -1.74 -7.96 -6.58
CA ILE A 90 -3.16 -8.11 -6.22
C ILE A 90 -3.69 -9.37 -6.90
N ASP A 91 -4.17 -10.33 -6.12
CA ASP A 91 -4.84 -11.53 -6.62
C ASP A 91 -6.37 -11.36 -6.66
N ASP A 92 -7.06 -12.25 -7.38
CA ASP A 92 -8.51 -12.19 -7.57
C ASP A 92 -9.26 -12.29 -6.23
N ARG A 93 -8.75 -13.10 -5.30
CA ARG A 93 -9.31 -13.27 -3.95
C ARG A 93 -9.24 -11.98 -3.13
N THR A 94 -8.13 -11.25 -3.23
CA THR A 94 -7.94 -9.93 -2.61
C THR A 94 -8.93 -8.93 -3.18
N THR A 95 -9.23 -9.02 -4.47
CA THR A 95 -10.20 -8.15 -5.14
C THR A 95 -11.63 -8.40 -4.65
N GLU A 96 -12.01 -9.67 -4.44
CA GLU A 96 -13.32 -10.06 -3.90
C GLU A 96 -13.51 -9.65 -2.42
N GLU A 97 -12.53 -9.93 -1.55
CA GLU A 97 -12.61 -9.56 -0.12
C GLU A 97 -12.63 -8.03 0.11
N LEU A 98 -12.14 -7.24 -0.86
CA LEU A 98 -12.07 -5.79 -0.78
C LEU A 98 -13.20 -5.06 -1.50
N ALA A 99 -13.88 -5.69 -2.46
CA ALA A 99 -15.04 -5.13 -3.17
C ALA A 99 -16.16 -4.70 -2.22
N ASP A 100 -16.26 -5.32 -1.04
CA ASP A 100 -17.23 -4.98 -0.01
C ASP A 100 -16.87 -3.71 0.81
N ASN A 101 -15.67 -3.13 0.62
CA ASN A 101 -15.21 -1.98 1.40
C ASN A 101 -15.09 -0.68 0.56
N MET A 102 -15.56 0.46 1.12
CA MET A 102 -15.44 1.84 0.60
C MET A 102 -13.99 2.30 0.26
N PHE A 103 -13.04 1.46 0.63
CA PHE A 103 -11.61 1.48 0.45
C PHE A 103 -11.13 1.65 -1.00
N TRP A 104 -11.93 1.21 -1.96
CA TRP A 104 -11.61 1.25 -3.38
C TRP A 104 -11.45 2.66 -3.97
N LYS A 105 -12.05 3.72 -3.41
CA LYS A 105 -12.01 5.05 -4.06
C LYS A 105 -10.59 5.65 -4.10
N GLU A 106 -9.84 5.54 -3.00
CA GLU A 106 -8.45 6.04 -2.94
C GLU A 106 -7.51 5.18 -3.78
N ILE A 107 -7.74 3.85 -3.79
CA ILE A 107 -6.97 2.92 -4.62
C ILE A 107 -7.29 3.11 -6.10
N TYR A 108 -8.56 3.25 -6.49
CA TYR A 108 -8.97 3.53 -7.86
C TYR A 108 -8.40 4.85 -8.38
N ASP A 109 -8.29 5.89 -7.57
CA ASP A 109 -7.66 7.14 -8.03
C ASP A 109 -6.17 6.95 -8.37
N VAL A 110 -5.46 6.06 -7.68
CA VAL A 110 -4.06 5.71 -7.99
C VAL A 110 -4.00 4.72 -9.18
N PHE A 111 -4.83 3.68 -9.15
CA PHE A 111 -4.99 2.67 -10.21
C PHE A 111 -5.40 3.28 -11.54
N ASP A 112 -6.42 4.12 -11.59
CA ASP A 112 -6.97 4.74 -12.81
C ASP A 112 -5.92 5.67 -13.44
N LYS A 113 -5.19 6.45 -12.64
CA LYS A 113 -4.07 7.27 -13.15
C LYS A 113 -2.98 6.40 -13.78
N ALA A 114 -2.62 5.32 -13.11
CA ALA A 114 -1.55 4.43 -13.54
C ALA A 114 -1.97 3.56 -14.74
N TYR A 115 -3.20 3.06 -14.77
CA TYR A 115 -3.82 2.32 -15.88
C TYR A 115 -4.01 3.18 -17.12
N ARG A 116 -4.48 4.43 -16.98
CA ARG A 116 -4.56 5.39 -18.11
C ARG A 116 -3.20 5.68 -18.71
N ARG A 117 -2.16 5.85 -17.89
CA ARG A 117 -0.77 6.01 -18.36
C ARG A 117 -0.31 4.77 -19.13
N LEU A 118 -0.64 3.58 -18.65
CA LEU A 118 -0.31 2.33 -19.34
C LEU A 118 -1.02 2.23 -20.70
N LYS A 119 -2.33 2.50 -20.74
CA LYS A 119 -3.13 2.50 -21.97
C LYS A 119 -2.65 3.53 -23.00
N SER A 120 -2.15 4.68 -22.55
CA SER A 120 -1.56 5.70 -23.43
C SER A 120 -0.19 5.33 -24.02
N ARG A 121 0.50 4.33 -23.45
CA ARG A 121 1.81 3.85 -23.90
C ARG A 121 1.74 2.65 -24.83
N ILE A 122 0.58 2.03 -24.98
CA ILE A 122 0.35 0.96 -25.95
C ILE A 122 -0.01 1.64 -27.29
N PRO A 123 0.84 1.57 -28.33
CA PRO A 123 0.46 2.03 -29.67
C PRO A 123 -0.74 1.21 -30.14
N ARG A 124 -1.74 1.88 -30.72
CA ARG A 124 -2.89 1.21 -31.34
C ARG A 124 -2.46 0.31 -32.51
#